data_AF-A0AA41PVL2-F1
#
_entry.id   AF-A0AA41PVL2-F1
#
_cell.length_a   1.000
_cell.length_b   1.000
_cell.length_c   1.000
_cell.angle_alpha   90.00
_cell.angle_beta   90.00
_cell.angle_gamma   90.00
#
_symmetry.space_group_name_H-M   'P 1'
#
loop_
_entity.id
_entity.type
_entity.pdbx_description
1 polymer ?
#
loop_
_entity_poly.entity_id
_entity_poly.type
_entity_poly.pdbx_seq_one_letter_code
_entity_poly.pdbx_strand_id
1 'polypeptide(L)'
;MRHMSRRGALGAVGAAGAAAAGLVWWRTSADGGSTPGAKAAASPSSAPSAPGASASPPAKRPVPPADPRRITAENAKNGSTAWKPGRGGAVRVGDDAAHQIKGYASATSVGAGGRIDFHVAVAPAAAYTVTVYRLGDYAGAGARRITASPRLQGAPGAPPALDEATGMLSCDWPVGWTLDVPADWTSGAYLAVFDDENGTRNYTVFAVRDDNRSADFLVVLPFSTYQAYNQYPSDGRSGKSLYYGFDENGKNAYPRRARKVSFDRPYMGDGMPTRFDLDQSAIAWMEKSGYDVTYASSLDLEEGRIDPSWYRALVFSGHDEYWSDRMRTAAEDALRAGVGQAWLTANNMYWHVRFEANARGAAARTMSCWKEDADPGASAQSAPTDMWRRIRRPEQEFLGVQYNGIVAAPTPLVVAQSGHWMWAGTGVRDGDTIRAVVGGEADGVESGVPTPQGVNQVLLSSTPYTLRSGARQVQSTSLYERPDGTLMFCAATFNWALALHHPKYKDERVQRATKNLFDRMRRA
;
A
#
# COMPACT_ATOMS: atom_id res chain seq x y z
N MET A 1 17.78 7.91 59.03
CA MET A 1 18.63 8.59 58.02
C MET A 1 18.18 8.19 56.62
N ARG A 2 18.57 8.99 55.61
CA ARG A 2 18.04 9.09 54.23
C ARG A 2 17.68 7.79 53.46
N HIS A 3 16.60 7.93 52.68
CA HIS A 3 16.21 7.14 51.50
C HIS A 3 17.35 6.76 50.54
N MET A 4 17.12 5.69 49.75
CA MET A 4 17.07 5.80 48.28
C MET A 4 16.33 4.60 47.65
N SER A 5 15.25 4.86 46.89
CA SER A 5 14.67 3.88 45.97
C SER A 5 15.11 4.20 44.55
N ARG A 6 15.35 3.17 43.72
CA ARG A 6 15.61 3.36 42.28
C ARG A 6 14.38 2.96 41.46
N ARG A 7 13.64 3.98 41.01
CA ARG A 7 12.82 3.92 39.79
C ARG A 7 13.67 4.36 38.59
N GLY A 8 13.43 3.78 37.43
CA GLY A 8 13.98 4.23 36.14
C GLY A 8 13.91 3.11 35.08
N ALA A 9 13.56 3.37 33.83
CA ALA A 9 12.94 4.58 33.27
C ALA A 9 12.10 4.19 32.03
N LEU A 10 10.88 4.72 31.91
CA LEU A 10 10.11 4.69 30.67
C LEU A 10 10.53 5.89 29.81
N GLY A 11 11.27 5.64 28.74
CA GLY A 11 11.70 6.67 27.80
C GLY A 11 10.58 7.06 26.83
N ALA A 12 10.06 8.27 26.96
CA ALA A 12 9.15 8.85 25.97
C ALA A 12 9.96 9.36 24.76
N VAL A 13 9.54 9.01 23.54
CA VAL A 13 10.08 9.59 22.31
C VAL A 13 9.17 10.75 21.89
N GLY A 14 9.62 11.98 22.16
CA GLY A 14 8.99 13.22 21.69
C GLY A 14 9.54 13.65 20.32
N ALA A 15 8.74 14.43 19.58
CA ALA A 15 9.03 14.83 18.20
C ALA A 15 9.37 16.32 18.04
N ALA A 16 10.16 16.64 17.01
CA ALA A 16 10.29 17.90 16.26
C ALA A 16 11.32 17.65 15.15
N GLY A 17 11.30 18.21 13.93
CA GLY A 17 10.40 19.05 13.13
C GLY A 17 11.01 19.06 11.69
N ALA A 18 10.63 19.84 10.69
CA ALA A 18 9.47 20.68 10.40
C ALA A 18 9.38 20.81 8.85
N ALA A 19 8.26 21.28 8.30
CA ALA A 19 8.14 21.53 6.85
C ALA A 19 8.89 22.80 6.43
N ALA A 20 9.41 22.83 5.19
CA ALA A 20 9.97 24.02 4.57
C ALA A 20 9.69 24.05 3.06
N ALA A 21 8.56 24.66 2.68
CA ALA A 21 8.34 25.11 1.30
C ALA A 21 8.86 26.55 1.18
N GLY A 22 9.86 26.78 0.33
CA GLY A 22 10.47 28.09 0.14
C GLY A 22 10.10 28.74 -1.20
N LEU A 23 9.35 29.84 -1.17
CA LEU A 23 9.32 30.79 -2.29
C LEU A 23 10.57 31.67 -2.24
N VAL A 24 11.26 31.84 -3.36
CA VAL A 24 12.23 32.94 -3.57
C VAL A 24 12.01 33.57 -4.94
N TRP A 25 12.08 34.90 -4.98
CA TRP A 25 11.86 35.72 -6.17
C TRP A 25 13.09 35.81 -7.08
N TRP A 26 12.85 36.04 -8.37
CA TRP A 26 13.87 36.29 -9.37
C TRP A 26 14.60 37.64 -9.16
N ARG A 27 15.91 37.64 -9.39
CA ARG A 27 16.66 38.85 -9.80
C ARG A 27 17.65 38.51 -10.91
N THR A 28 17.65 39.36 -11.93
CA THR A 28 18.48 39.31 -13.14
C THR A 28 19.83 40.01 -12.95
N SER A 29 20.88 39.52 -13.61
CA SER A 29 21.97 40.32 -14.20
C SER A 29 22.69 39.52 -15.30
N ALA A 30 23.00 40.19 -16.43
CA ALA A 30 24.01 39.78 -17.41
C ALA A 30 25.40 40.31 -16.95
N ASP A 31 26.58 40.03 -17.52
CA ASP A 31 27.09 39.36 -18.74
C ASP A 31 28.36 38.54 -18.37
N GLY A 32 29.10 37.79 -19.20
CA GLY A 32 29.09 37.48 -20.65
C GLY A 32 30.50 37.01 -21.10
N GLY A 33 30.71 36.53 -22.34
CA GLY A 33 32.08 36.30 -22.89
C GLY A 33 32.43 34.93 -23.51
N SER A 34 31.96 34.67 -24.74
CA SER A 34 32.64 33.97 -25.87
C SER A 34 33.76 32.90 -25.67
N THR A 35 33.42 31.61 -25.96
CA THR A 35 33.90 30.70 -27.07
C THR A 35 35.41 30.59 -27.48
N PRO A 36 35.87 29.56 -28.26
CA PRO A 36 35.20 28.32 -28.78
C PRO A 36 36.00 26.98 -28.71
N GLY A 37 35.29 25.85 -28.88
CA GLY A 37 35.62 24.88 -29.96
C GLY A 37 36.29 23.53 -29.65
N ALA A 38 35.55 22.44 -29.90
CA ALA A 38 36.07 21.16 -30.45
C ALA A 38 34.92 20.40 -31.15
N LYS A 39 35.21 19.63 -32.21
CA LYS A 39 34.20 19.04 -33.12
C LYS A 39 33.75 17.64 -32.69
N ALA A 40 32.46 17.35 -32.89
CA ALA A 40 31.93 15.99 -32.85
C ALA A 40 32.28 15.19 -34.13
N ALA A 41 32.42 13.87 -34.00
CA ALA A 41 32.41 12.93 -35.11
C ALA A 41 31.06 12.20 -35.14
N ALA A 42 30.44 12.10 -36.31
CA ALA A 42 29.13 11.50 -36.50
C ALA A 42 29.19 10.04 -36.96
N SER A 43 28.13 9.29 -36.67
CA SER A 43 27.81 7.98 -37.28
C SER A 43 26.28 7.82 -37.30
N PRO A 44 25.72 7.00 -38.21
CA PRO A 44 24.61 7.47 -39.04
C PRO A 44 23.21 7.38 -38.42
N SER A 45 22.36 8.31 -38.88
CA SER A 45 20.92 8.35 -38.63
C SER A 45 20.19 7.13 -39.19
N SER A 46 19.38 6.48 -38.37
CA SER A 46 18.22 5.71 -38.82
C SER A 46 16.97 6.60 -38.75
N ALA A 47 16.25 6.71 -39.86
CA ALA A 47 15.07 7.58 -39.95
C ALA A 47 13.95 7.16 -38.97
N PRO A 48 13.20 8.11 -38.38
CA PRO A 48 12.09 7.79 -37.49
C PRO A 48 10.94 7.14 -38.27
N SER A 49 10.56 5.93 -37.86
CA SER A 49 9.31 5.31 -38.28
C SER A 49 8.11 6.17 -37.85
N ALA A 50 7.15 6.37 -38.74
CA ALA A 50 5.93 7.14 -38.49
C ALA A 50 5.15 6.63 -37.25
N PRO A 51 4.39 7.50 -36.56
CA PRO A 51 3.64 7.10 -35.37
C PRO A 51 2.66 5.96 -35.71
N GLY A 52 2.83 4.83 -35.03
CA GLY A 52 1.99 3.66 -35.18
C GLY A 52 0.53 3.96 -34.84
N ALA A 53 -0.37 3.26 -35.53
CA ALA A 53 -1.81 3.44 -35.39
C ALA A 53 -2.29 3.26 -33.93
N SER A 54 -3.40 3.94 -33.62
CA SER A 54 -4.20 3.69 -32.41
C SER A 54 -4.38 2.18 -32.21
N ALA A 55 -3.80 1.65 -31.14
CA ALA A 55 -4.09 0.29 -30.72
C ALA A 55 -5.57 0.22 -30.35
N SER A 56 -6.32 -0.66 -31.03
CA SER A 56 -7.69 -0.97 -30.61
C SER A 56 -7.67 -1.44 -29.15
N PRO A 57 -8.64 -1.05 -28.31
CA PRO A 57 -8.68 -1.52 -26.93
C PRO A 57 -8.67 -3.05 -26.91
N PRO A 58 -7.93 -3.69 -25.98
CA PRO A 58 -7.85 -5.15 -25.91
C PRO A 58 -9.26 -5.73 -25.80
N ALA A 59 -9.51 -6.81 -26.54
CA ALA A 59 -10.80 -7.48 -26.50
C ALA A 59 -11.12 -7.89 -25.06
N LYS A 60 -12.29 -7.46 -24.54
CA LYS A 60 -12.73 -7.78 -23.18
C LYS A 60 -12.66 -9.28 -22.96
N ARG A 61 -12.04 -9.71 -21.85
CA ARG A 61 -12.00 -11.13 -21.51
C ARG A 61 -13.43 -11.60 -21.20
N PRO A 62 -13.84 -12.82 -21.61
CA PRO A 62 -15.11 -13.37 -21.17
C PRO A 62 -15.22 -13.32 -19.65
N VAL A 63 -16.34 -12.82 -19.12
CA VAL A 63 -16.54 -12.72 -17.66
C VAL A 63 -16.61 -14.14 -17.10
N PRO A 64 -15.69 -14.54 -16.21
CA PRO A 64 -15.69 -15.87 -15.61
C PRO A 64 -16.87 -16.06 -14.65
N PRO A 65 -17.22 -17.30 -14.29
CA PRO A 65 -18.29 -17.57 -13.32
C PRO A 65 -17.99 -16.95 -11.95
N ALA A 66 -19.05 -16.58 -11.22
CA ALA A 66 -18.97 -16.16 -9.83
C ALA A 66 -19.18 -17.36 -8.88
N ASP A 67 -18.57 -17.31 -7.68
CA ASP A 67 -18.92 -18.19 -6.57
C ASP A 67 -19.05 -17.38 -5.27
N PRO A 68 -20.22 -16.79 -5.01
CA PRO A 68 -20.45 -15.94 -3.84
C PRO A 68 -20.32 -16.66 -2.49
N ARG A 69 -20.20 -17.99 -2.48
CA ARG A 69 -20.05 -18.77 -1.25
C ARG A 69 -18.59 -19.12 -0.95
N ARG A 70 -17.65 -18.94 -1.89
CA ARG A 70 -16.25 -19.35 -1.77
C ARG A 70 -15.58 -18.82 -0.50
N ILE A 71 -15.78 -17.53 -0.20
CA ILE A 71 -15.20 -16.86 0.97
C ILE A 71 -15.84 -17.33 2.28
N THR A 72 -17.17 -17.50 2.33
CA THR A 72 -17.86 -18.05 3.51
C THR A 72 -17.45 -19.50 3.77
N ALA A 73 -17.31 -20.32 2.73
CA ALA A 73 -16.86 -21.70 2.82
C ALA A 73 -15.39 -21.81 3.25
N GLU A 74 -14.52 -20.89 2.84
CA GLU A 74 -13.14 -20.82 3.33
C GLU A 74 -13.10 -20.43 4.82
N ASN A 75 -13.87 -19.43 5.24
CA ASN A 75 -13.90 -18.96 6.63
C ASN A 75 -14.56 -19.95 7.60
N ALA A 76 -15.37 -20.89 7.11
CA ALA A 76 -15.88 -22.00 7.90
C ALA A 76 -14.81 -23.05 8.25
N LYS A 77 -13.63 -23.03 7.61
CA LYS A 77 -12.52 -23.93 7.92
C LYS A 77 -11.78 -23.47 9.18
N ASN A 78 -11.18 -24.42 9.90
CA ASN A 78 -10.44 -24.14 11.13
C ASN A 78 -9.32 -23.10 10.90
N GLY A 79 -9.42 -21.97 11.60
CA GLY A 79 -8.40 -20.94 11.69
C GLY A 79 -7.26 -21.29 12.66
N SER A 80 -6.28 -20.40 12.74
CA SER A 80 -5.14 -20.49 13.67
C SER A 80 -4.65 -19.11 14.07
N THR A 81 -4.17 -18.97 15.30
CA THR A 81 -3.47 -17.76 15.79
C THR A 81 -1.95 -17.91 15.77
N ALA A 82 -1.41 -19.06 15.34
CA ALA A 82 0.02 -19.38 15.39
C ALA A 82 0.90 -18.52 14.46
N TRP A 83 0.29 -17.80 13.51
CA TRP A 83 0.95 -16.83 12.65
C TRP A 83 1.32 -15.52 13.37
N LYS A 84 0.67 -15.18 14.48
CA LYS A 84 0.81 -13.87 15.13
C LYS A 84 2.24 -13.64 15.66
N PRO A 85 2.80 -12.41 15.53
CA PRO A 85 4.09 -12.07 16.14
C PRO A 85 4.12 -12.30 17.65
N GLY A 86 5.27 -12.73 18.18
CA GLY A 86 5.54 -12.72 19.62
C GLY A 86 4.74 -13.70 20.47
N ARG A 87 4.46 -14.93 20.00
CA ARG A 87 3.74 -15.99 20.74
C ARG A 87 4.33 -16.24 22.14
N GLY A 88 3.77 -15.59 23.17
CA GLY A 88 4.09 -15.80 24.58
C GLY A 88 5.55 -15.62 24.98
N GLY A 89 6.34 -14.86 24.21
CA GLY A 89 7.79 -14.73 24.40
C GLY A 89 8.63 -15.95 23.99
N ALA A 90 8.02 -17.00 23.45
CA ALA A 90 8.72 -18.23 23.04
C ALA A 90 9.35 -18.16 21.64
N VAL A 91 9.01 -17.15 20.84
CA VAL A 91 9.56 -16.91 19.50
C VAL A 91 10.01 -15.45 19.42
N ARG A 92 11.27 -15.24 19.04
CA ARG A 92 11.88 -13.92 18.84
C ARG A 92 11.63 -13.43 17.42
N VAL A 93 11.50 -12.12 17.24
CA VAL A 93 11.52 -11.49 15.92
C VAL A 93 12.96 -11.52 15.38
N GLY A 94 13.13 -11.90 14.12
CA GLY A 94 14.41 -11.86 13.41
C GLY A 94 14.84 -10.43 13.16
N ASP A 95 16.05 -10.11 13.59
CA ASP A 95 16.67 -8.80 13.42
C ASP A 95 17.15 -8.59 11.99
N ASP A 96 17.03 -7.35 11.51
CA ASP A 96 17.48 -6.90 10.19
C ASP A 96 19.00 -6.85 10.07
N ALA A 97 19.76 -6.69 11.17
CA ALA A 97 21.22 -6.64 11.12
C ALA A 97 21.87 -8.03 11.29
N ALA A 98 21.36 -8.85 12.21
CA ALA A 98 21.88 -10.19 12.48
C ALA A 98 21.41 -11.27 11.49
N HIS A 99 20.31 -11.04 10.75
CA HIS A 99 19.75 -11.99 9.78
C HIS A 99 19.48 -13.40 10.33
N GLN A 100 19.07 -13.56 11.61
CA GLN A 100 18.82 -14.91 12.18
C GLN A 100 17.87 -15.73 11.30
N ILE A 101 16.77 -15.10 10.87
CA ILE A 101 16.03 -15.52 9.69
C ILE A 101 15.40 -14.30 9.01
N LYS A 102 15.50 -14.23 7.69
CA LYS A 102 14.87 -13.21 6.83
C LYS A 102 14.40 -13.84 5.53
N GLY A 103 13.31 -13.35 4.95
CA GLY A 103 12.91 -13.76 3.61
C GLY A 103 12.05 -12.78 2.83
N TYR A 104 11.99 -12.98 1.52
CA TYR A 104 11.15 -12.23 0.58
C TYR A 104 10.63 -13.12 -0.55
N ALA A 105 9.54 -12.72 -1.18
CA ALA A 105 8.94 -13.43 -2.29
C ALA A 105 9.40 -12.91 -3.66
N SER A 106 9.50 -13.80 -4.64
CA SER A 106 9.85 -13.46 -6.04
C SER A 106 8.77 -12.66 -6.77
N ALA A 107 7.53 -12.62 -6.23
CA ALA A 107 6.42 -11.81 -6.73
C ALA A 107 5.59 -11.24 -5.57
N THR A 108 4.91 -10.11 -5.78
CA THR A 108 3.93 -9.56 -4.82
C THR A 108 2.60 -10.30 -4.87
N SER A 109 2.31 -10.98 -5.98
CA SER A 109 1.14 -11.80 -6.16
C SER A 109 1.34 -12.90 -7.20
N VAL A 110 0.54 -13.96 -7.09
CA VAL A 110 0.48 -15.06 -8.07
C VAL A 110 -0.96 -15.52 -8.26
N GLY A 111 -1.29 -16.07 -9.42
CA GLY A 111 -2.59 -16.70 -9.65
C GLY A 111 -2.66 -18.07 -8.97
N ALA A 112 -3.87 -18.52 -8.62
CA ALA A 112 -4.09 -19.93 -8.30
C ALA A 112 -3.68 -20.82 -9.49
N GLY A 113 -2.87 -21.86 -9.25
CA GLY A 113 -2.19 -22.63 -10.29
C GLY A 113 -0.79 -22.10 -10.69
N GLY A 114 -0.38 -20.94 -10.16
CA GLY A 114 0.93 -20.35 -10.39
C GLY A 114 2.03 -20.86 -9.45
N ARG A 115 3.19 -20.23 -9.51
CA ARG A 115 4.37 -20.54 -8.69
C ARG A 115 4.95 -19.29 -8.05
N ILE A 116 5.32 -19.37 -6.78
CA ILE A 116 6.04 -18.31 -6.06
C ILE A 116 7.28 -18.90 -5.36
N ASP A 117 8.39 -18.17 -5.42
CA ASP A 117 9.64 -18.54 -4.75
C ASP A 117 9.85 -17.66 -3.53
N PHE A 118 10.31 -18.27 -2.44
CA PHE A 118 10.73 -17.59 -1.22
C PHE A 118 12.26 -17.65 -1.12
N HIS A 119 12.87 -16.47 -1.21
CA HIS A 119 14.30 -16.26 -1.02
C HIS A 119 14.57 -16.07 0.48
N VAL A 120 15.50 -16.82 1.07
CA VAL A 120 15.68 -16.88 2.53
C VAL A 120 17.17 -16.83 2.91
N ALA A 121 17.49 -16.04 3.94
CA ALA A 121 18.79 -16.00 4.60
C ALA A 121 18.64 -16.36 6.08
N VAL A 122 19.59 -17.13 6.61
CA VAL A 122 19.61 -17.64 7.99
C VAL A 122 21.03 -17.57 8.55
N ALA A 123 21.28 -16.72 9.55
CA ALA A 123 22.62 -16.45 10.09
C ALA A 123 22.65 -16.50 11.65
N PRO A 124 23.38 -17.42 12.29
CA PRO A 124 24.19 -18.49 11.69
C PRO A 124 23.36 -19.50 10.91
N ALA A 125 24.02 -20.29 10.05
CA ALA A 125 23.37 -21.37 9.31
C ALA A 125 22.61 -22.32 10.26
N ALA A 126 21.34 -22.55 9.98
CA ALA A 126 20.42 -23.29 10.83
C ALA A 126 19.26 -23.84 10.00
N ALA A 127 18.62 -24.89 10.49
CA ALA A 127 17.42 -25.41 9.85
C ALA A 127 16.20 -24.49 10.10
N TYR A 128 15.30 -24.43 9.12
CA TYR A 128 14.09 -23.59 9.19
C TYR A 128 12.90 -24.23 8.48
N THR A 129 11.73 -23.59 8.60
CA THR A 129 10.52 -23.91 7.85
C THR A 129 9.84 -22.65 7.33
N VAL A 130 9.09 -22.78 6.23
CA VAL A 130 8.19 -21.74 5.72
C VAL A 130 6.75 -22.24 5.90
N THR A 131 5.96 -21.62 6.78
CA THR A 131 4.54 -21.94 6.94
C THR A 131 3.68 -20.87 6.28
N VAL A 132 2.75 -21.28 5.42
CA VAL A 132 1.87 -20.37 4.67
C VAL A 132 0.49 -20.31 5.31
N TYR A 133 0.01 -19.09 5.52
CA TYR A 133 -1.32 -18.79 6.04
C TYR A 133 -2.10 -17.93 5.05
N ARG A 134 -3.40 -18.18 4.91
CA ARG A 134 -4.35 -17.26 4.25
C ARG A 134 -5.00 -16.40 5.34
N LEU A 135 -4.96 -15.08 5.21
CA LEU A 135 -5.62 -14.15 6.13
C LEU A 135 -7.14 -14.14 5.88
N GLY A 136 -7.93 -13.70 6.87
CA GLY A 136 -9.39 -13.78 6.84
C GLY A 136 -9.99 -13.67 8.24
N ASP A 137 -11.30 -13.91 8.41
CA ASP A 137 -11.93 -13.91 9.74
C ASP A 137 -11.62 -15.21 10.51
N TYR A 138 -12.00 -16.36 9.93
CA TYR A 138 -11.92 -17.70 10.53
C TYR A 138 -12.38 -17.75 12.00
N ALA A 139 -13.60 -17.26 12.27
CA ALA A 139 -14.18 -17.12 13.61
C ALA A 139 -13.32 -16.26 14.56
N GLY A 140 -12.66 -15.23 14.02
CA GLY A 140 -11.77 -14.31 14.76
C GLY A 140 -10.33 -14.82 14.97
N ALA A 141 -9.93 -15.96 14.39
CA ALA A 141 -8.54 -16.41 14.44
C ALA A 141 -7.60 -15.51 13.61
N GLY A 142 -8.12 -14.86 12.56
CA GLY A 142 -7.41 -13.89 11.72
C GLY A 142 -6.62 -14.49 10.55
N ALA A 143 -6.38 -15.80 10.57
CA ALA A 143 -5.82 -16.55 9.45
C ALA A 143 -6.10 -18.05 9.58
N ARG A 144 -5.86 -18.80 8.51
CA ARG A 144 -5.84 -20.27 8.47
C ARG A 144 -4.49 -20.75 7.95
N ARG A 145 -3.91 -21.77 8.58
CA ARG A 145 -2.71 -22.45 8.06
C ARG A 145 -3.12 -23.26 6.82
N ILE A 146 -2.46 -23.00 5.70
CA ILE A 146 -2.75 -23.62 4.41
C ILE A 146 -1.79 -24.78 4.15
N THR A 147 -0.49 -24.51 4.25
CA THR A 147 0.57 -25.51 4.04
C THR A 147 1.85 -25.12 4.79
N ALA A 148 2.87 -25.96 4.77
CA ALA A 148 4.24 -25.59 5.12
C ALA A 148 5.24 -26.37 4.27
N SER A 149 6.44 -25.82 4.13
CA SER A 149 7.60 -26.53 3.58
C SER A 149 7.96 -27.76 4.44
N PRO A 150 8.76 -28.70 3.90
CA PRO A 150 9.62 -29.56 4.71
C PRO A 150 10.56 -28.74 5.62
N ARG A 151 11.32 -29.42 6.49
CA ARG A 151 12.46 -28.79 7.17
C ARG A 151 13.56 -28.53 6.15
N LEU A 152 13.95 -27.27 6.01
CA LEU A 152 14.94 -26.78 5.06
C LEU A 152 16.24 -26.45 5.80
N GLN A 153 17.36 -26.38 5.07
CA GLN A 153 18.63 -25.92 5.62
C GLN A 153 18.91 -24.50 5.14
N GLY A 154 19.09 -23.58 6.09
CA GLY A 154 19.37 -22.17 5.84
C GLY A 154 20.85 -21.86 5.95
N ALA A 155 21.30 -20.89 5.16
CA ALA A 155 22.66 -20.36 5.20
C ALA A 155 22.63 -18.82 5.18
N PRO A 156 23.71 -18.14 5.60
CA PRO A 156 23.80 -16.70 5.50
C PRO A 156 23.66 -16.24 4.04
N GLY A 157 22.75 -15.30 3.80
CA GLY A 157 22.62 -14.64 2.51
C GLY A 157 23.73 -13.62 2.28
N ALA A 158 24.01 -13.30 1.01
CA ALA A 158 24.89 -12.18 0.66
C ALA A 158 24.35 -10.86 1.24
N PRO A 159 25.22 -9.91 1.65
CA PRO A 159 24.79 -8.56 1.99
C PRO A 159 24.01 -7.91 0.83
N PRO A 160 23.02 -7.04 1.10
CA PRO A 160 22.30 -6.35 0.03
C PRO A 160 23.26 -5.49 -0.82
N ALA A 161 23.14 -5.61 -2.14
CA ALA A 161 23.89 -4.78 -3.09
C ALA A 161 23.31 -3.36 -3.13
N LEU A 162 24.19 -2.36 -3.02
CA LEU A 162 23.86 -0.93 -3.06
C LEU A 162 24.19 -0.34 -4.43
N ASP A 163 23.19 0.28 -5.07
CA ASP A 163 23.40 1.26 -6.13
C ASP A 163 23.60 2.63 -5.49
N GLU A 164 24.83 3.14 -5.51
CA GLU A 164 25.19 4.44 -4.93
C GLU A 164 24.52 5.64 -5.63
N ALA A 165 24.18 5.52 -6.92
CA ALA A 165 23.57 6.63 -7.66
C ALA A 165 22.11 6.86 -7.26
N THR A 166 21.37 5.77 -7.00
CA THR A 166 19.95 5.84 -6.63
C THR A 166 19.69 5.58 -5.14
N GLY A 167 20.67 5.06 -4.40
CA GLY A 167 20.52 4.58 -3.03
C GLY A 167 19.73 3.26 -2.93
N MET A 168 19.48 2.55 -4.03
CA MET A 168 18.69 1.32 -4.03
C MET A 168 19.48 0.18 -3.39
N LEU A 169 18.82 -0.55 -2.49
CA LEU A 169 19.28 -1.84 -1.97
C LEU A 169 18.49 -2.98 -2.63
N SER A 170 19.19 -4.07 -2.95
CA SER A 170 18.59 -5.31 -3.47
C SER A 170 19.35 -6.55 -2.98
N CYS A 171 18.67 -7.68 -2.82
CA CYS A 171 19.26 -8.94 -2.37
C CYS A 171 19.29 -9.95 -3.53
N ASP A 172 20.36 -10.76 -3.57
CA ASP A 172 20.51 -11.85 -4.53
C ASP A 172 20.52 -13.22 -3.81
N TRP A 173 19.62 -13.39 -2.85
CA TRP A 173 19.58 -14.60 -2.01
C TRP A 173 19.11 -15.82 -2.81
N PRO A 174 19.59 -17.03 -2.49
CA PRO A 174 19.10 -18.25 -3.14
C PRO A 174 17.61 -18.47 -2.83
N VAL A 175 16.92 -19.17 -3.73
CA VAL A 175 15.57 -19.68 -3.44
C VAL A 175 15.69 -20.72 -2.33
N GLY A 176 15.06 -20.44 -1.19
CA GLY A 176 15.00 -21.36 -0.05
C GLY A 176 13.87 -22.37 -0.20
N TRP A 177 12.73 -21.94 -0.74
CA TRP A 177 11.59 -22.80 -1.03
C TRP A 177 10.74 -22.26 -2.19
N THR A 178 10.34 -23.15 -3.09
CA THR A 178 9.34 -22.89 -4.13
C THR A 178 7.99 -23.46 -3.70
N LEU A 179 6.95 -22.64 -3.79
CA LEU A 179 5.55 -23.04 -3.63
C LEU A 179 4.87 -23.04 -5.00
N ASP A 180 4.52 -24.22 -5.48
CA ASP A 180 3.48 -24.39 -6.49
C ASP A 180 2.13 -24.17 -5.81
N VAL A 181 1.38 -23.14 -6.23
CA VAL A 181 0.08 -22.77 -5.67
C VAL A 181 -1.00 -23.63 -6.34
N PRO A 182 -1.69 -24.53 -5.61
CA PRO A 182 -2.81 -25.31 -6.15
C PRO A 182 -3.92 -24.43 -6.74
N ALA A 183 -4.53 -24.88 -7.84
CA ALA A 183 -5.56 -24.14 -8.55
C ALA A 183 -6.89 -24.00 -7.78
N ASP A 184 -7.09 -24.77 -6.71
CA ASP A 184 -8.27 -24.70 -5.83
C ASP A 184 -8.12 -23.67 -4.69
N TRP A 185 -6.94 -23.09 -4.49
CA TRP A 185 -6.71 -22.10 -3.44
C TRP A 185 -7.65 -20.90 -3.56
N THR A 186 -8.31 -20.57 -2.45
CA THR A 186 -9.18 -19.41 -2.34
C THR A 186 -8.32 -18.13 -2.38
N SER A 187 -8.59 -17.24 -3.34
CA SER A 187 -7.90 -15.93 -3.42
C SER A 187 -7.92 -15.19 -2.08
N GLY A 188 -6.84 -14.50 -1.76
CA GLY A 188 -6.61 -13.97 -0.41
C GLY A 188 -5.37 -13.10 -0.34
N ALA A 189 -5.26 -12.35 0.76
CA ALA A 189 -3.96 -11.95 1.30
C ALA A 189 -3.33 -13.17 2.02
N TYR A 190 -2.08 -13.48 1.70
CA TYR A 190 -1.33 -14.60 2.26
C TYR A 190 -0.07 -14.13 2.97
N LEU A 191 0.34 -14.90 3.96
CA LEU A 191 1.48 -14.66 4.82
C LEU A 191 2.37 -15.90 4.81
N ALA A 192 3.62 -15.76 4.35
CA ALA A 192 4.66 -16.74 4.61
C ALA A 192 5.35 -16.39 5.92
N VAL A 193 5.44 -17.38 6.81
CA VAL A 193 6.06 -17.29 8.13
C VAL A 193 7.33 -18.14 8.09
N PHE A 194 8.48 -17.48 8.23
CA PHE A 194 9.78 -18.12 8.30
C PHE A 194 10.11 -18.37 9.78
N ASP A 195 10.25 -19.64 10.19
CA ASP A 195 10.61 -20.04 11.56
C ASP A 195 11.93 -20.84 11.53
N ASP A 196 12.97 -20.37 12.24
CA ASP A 196 14.23 -21.10 12.44
C ASP A 196 14.20 -22.03 13.68
N GLU A 197 15.13 -22.98 13.75
CA GLU A 197 15.28 -23.88 14.91
C GLU A 197 15.84 -23.20 16.17
N ASN A 198 16.35 -21.97 16.05
CA ASN A 198 16.83 -21.14 17.16
C ASN A 198 15.70 -20.32 17.82
N GLY A 199 14.45 -20.53 17.41
CA GLY A 199 13.27 -19.85 17.94
C GLY A 199 13.13 -18.40 17.45
N THR A 200 13.58 -18.12 16.23
CA THR A 200 13.50 -16.81 15.58
C THR A 200 12.56 -16.84 14.38
N ARG A 201 11.87 -15.72 14.11
CA ARG A 201 10.84 -15.63 13.09
C ARG A 201 10.87 -14.35 12.27
N ASN A 202 10.57 -14.47 10.98
CA ASN A 202 10.33 -13.36 10.06
C ASN A 202 9.12 -13.64 9.16
N TYR A 203 8.63 -12.62 8.45
CA TYR A 203 7.42 -12.67 7.64
C TYR A 203 7.66 -12.16 6.21
N THR A 204 6.83 -12.58 5.27
CA THR A 204 6.57 -11.82 4.04
C THR A 204 5.12 -12.02 3.58
N VAL A 205 4.53 -10.98 2.99
CA VAL A 205 3.13 -10.95 2.53
C VAL A 205 3.11 -11.09 1.00
N PHE A 206 2.13 -11.83 0.48
CA PHE A 206 1.85 -11.93 -0.96
C PHE A 206 0.34 -12.09 -1.19
N ALA A 207 -0.17 -11.74 -2.36
CA ALA A 207 -1.55 -12.02 -2.74
C ALA A 207 -1.66 -13.30 -3.58
N VAL A 208 -2.73 -14.09 -3.39
CA VAL A 208 -3.13 -15.11 -4.36
C VAL A 208 -4.37 -14.61 -5.09
N ARG A 209 -4.28 -14.45 -6.41
CA ARG A 209 -5.36 -14.00 -7.27
C ARG A 209 -6.24 -15.16 -7.71
N ASP A 210 -7.50 -14.85 -8.00
CA ASP A 210 -8.40 -15.75 -8.74
C ASP A 210 -8.52 -15.24 -10.18
N ASP A 211 -7.61 -15.68 -11.05
CA ASP A 211 -7.56 -15.21 -12.45
C ASP A 211 -8.67 -15.85 -13.33
N ASN A 212 -9.58 -16.63 -12.72
CA ASN A 212 -10.61 -17.46 -13.35
C ASN A 212 -12.02 -17.30 -12.74
N ARG A 213 -12.27 -16.25 -11.93
CA ARG A 213 -13.54 -16.05 -11.22
C ARG A 213 -13.92 -14.58 -11.12
N SER A 214 -15.21 -14.27 -11.28
CA SER A 214 -15.76 -12.94 -10.99
C SER A 214 -16.22 -12.86 -9.54
N ALA A 215 -16.27 -11.66 -8.97
CA ALA A 215 -16.68 -11.44 -7.59
C ALA A 215 -17.38 -10.09 -7.44
N ASP A 216 -18.06 -9.86 -6.32
CA ASP A 216 -18.62 -8.53 -6.04
C ASP A 216 -17.51 -7.48 -5.91
N PHE A 217 -16.41 -7.82 -5.24
CA PHE A 217 -15.31 -6.89 -4.99
C PHE A 217 -13.92 -7.48 -5.28
N LEU A 218 -13.05 -6.66 -5.86
CA LEU A 218 -11.60 -6.90 -5.84
C LEU A 218 -10.94 -6.01 -4.78
N VAL A 219 -10.28 -6.61 -3.80
CA VAL A 219 -9.41 -5.88 -2.87
C VAL A 219 -8.01 -5.76 -3.46
N VAL A 220 -7.53 -4.53 -3.62
CA VAL A 220 -6.18 -4.25 -4.11
C VAL A 220 -5.30 -3.84 -2.92
N LEU A 221 -4.25 -4.62 -2.68
CA LEU A 221 -3.31 -4.40 -1.58
C LEU A 221 -2.17 -3.47 -2.03
N PRO A 222 -1.82 -2.42 -1.24
CA PRO A 222 -0.91 -1.35 -1.65
C PRO A 222 0.57 -1.73 -1.57
N PHE A 223 0.99 -2.76 -2.31
CA PHE A 223 2.36 -3.27 -2.35
C PHE A 223 3.41 -2.24 -2.79
N SER A 224 3.03 -1.35 -3.70
CA SER A 224 3.80 -0.15 -4.06
C SER A 224 4.13 0.68 -2.81
N THR A 225 3.12 1.06 -2.02
CA THR A 225 3.29 1.83 -0.77
C THR A 225 4.06 1.05 0.29
N TYR A 226 3.78 -0.25 0.48
CA TYR A 226 4.56 -1.10 1.37
C TYR A 226 6.06 -1.04 1.06
N GLN A 227 6.42 -1.06 -0.23
CA GLN A 227 7.82 -1.05 -0.64
C GLN A 227 8.46 0.34 -0.64
N ALA A 228 7.67 1.40 -0.84
CA ALA A 228 8.13 2.77 -0.69
C ALA A 228 8.55 3.09 0.75
N TYR A 229 7.82 2.59 1.74
CA TYR A 229 8.12 2.75 3.17
C TYR A 229 9.17 1.77 3.70
N ASN A 230 9.50 0.71 2.97
CA ASN A 230 10.43 -0.32 3.41
C ASN A 230 11.86 0.24 3.56
N GLN A 231 12.30 0.47 4.80
CA GLN A 231 13.65 0.96 5.14
C GLN A 231 14.61 -0.21 5.48
N TYR A 232 14.41 -1.39 4.91
CA TYR A 232 15.27 -2.54 5.14
C TYR A 232 16.72 -2.31 4.65
N PRO A 233 17.75 -2.74 5.42
CA PRO A 233 17.66 -3.23 6.81
C PRO A 233 17.49 -2.07 7.80
N SER A 234 16.60 -2.18 8.79
CA SER A 234 16.41 -1.18 9.85
C SER A 234 17.53 -1.23 10.91
N ASP A 235 18.78 -1.22 10.47
CA ASP A 235 20.02 -1.39 11.23
C ASP A 235 20.57 -0.10 11.85
N GLY A 236 19.97 1.06 11.54
CA GLY A 236 20.47 2.37 11.94
C GLY A 236 21.75 2.79 11.19
N ARG A 237 22.06 2.21 10.03
CA ARG A 237 23.31 2.46 9.28
C ARG A 237 23.12 2.47 7.76
N SER A 238 22.62 1.36 7.20
CA SER A 238 22.58 1.14 5.75
C SER A 238 21.17 1.21 5.16
N GLY A 239 20.13 0.92 5.95
CA GLY A 239 18.73 0.90 5.50
C GLY A 239 18.24 2.18 4.82
N LYS A 240 17.54 1.99 3.70
CA LYS A 240 16.98 3.05 2.87
C LYS A 240 15.60 2.70 2.33
N SER A 241 14.70 3.68 2.40
CA SER A 241 13.36 3.69 1.78
C SER A 241 13.23 4.91 0.85
N LEU A 242 12.08 5.10 0.21
CA LEU A 242 11.81 6.33 -0.56
C LEU A 242 11.61 7.57 0.34
N TYR A 243 11.50 7.39 1.66
CA TYR A 243 11.34 8.49 2.63
C TYR A 243 12.64 8.80 3.40
N TYR A 244 13.40 7.79 3.84
CA TYR A 244 14.56 8.00 4.71
C TYR A 244 15.70 7.03 4.41
N GLY A 245 16.93 7.50 4.65
CA GLY A 245 18.05 6.64 5.01
C GLY A 245 18.56 7.03 6.41
N PHE A 246 19.60 6.36 6.91
CA PHE A 246 20.20 6.70 8.20
C PHE A 246 21.36 7.70 8.06
N ASP A 247 21.47 8.65 9.00
CA ASP A 247 22.66 9.47 9.21
C ASP A 247 23.75 8.74 10.02
N GLU A 248 24.89 9.40 10.23
CA GLU A 248 26.03 8.87 10.99
C GLU A 248 25.72 8.55 12.46
N ASN A 249 24.61 9.08 13.00
CA ASN A 249 24.13 8.84 14.36
C ASN A 249 22.98 7.80 14.39
N GLY A 250 22.68 7.16 13.25
CA GLY A 250 21.59 6.21 13.09
C GLY A 250 20.19 6.80 13.15
N LYS A 251 20.04 8.12 12.91
CA LYS A 251 18.74 8.78 12.84
C LYS A 251 18.24 8.85 11.40
N ASN A 252 16.92 8.87 11.23
CA ASN A 252 16.29 9.02 9.92
C ASN A 252 16.61 10.40 9.31
N ALA A 253 17.22 10.40 8.13
CA ALA A 253 17.61 11.57 7.37
C ALA A 253 17.04 11.50 5.95
N TYR A 254 16.16 12.44 5.62
CA TYR A 254 15.52 12.53 4.30
C TYR A 254 16.54 12.67 3.14
N PRO A 255 17.61 13.48 3.23
CA PRO A 255 18.61 13.57 2.16
C PRO A 255 19.38 12.27 1.86
N ARG A 256 19.30 11.26 2.73
CA ARG A 256 19.97 9.95 2.58
C ARG A 256 19.05 8.83 2.08
N ARG A 257 17.78 9.14 1.78
CA ARG A 257 16.78 8.24 1.19
C ARG A 257 17.25 7.61 -0.13
N ALA A 258 16.58 6.53 -0.53
CA ALA A 258 16.67 6.04 -1.88
C ALA A 258 15.73 6.83 -2.82
N ARG A 259 16.06 6.82 -4.12
CA ARG A 259 15.19 7.25 -5.23
C ARG A 259 14.65 6.06 -6.02
N LYS A 260 15.21 4.86 -5.83
CA LYS A 260 14.67 3.59 -6.30
C LYS A 260 14.64 2.56 -5.18
N VAL A 261 13.64 1.69 -5.18
CA VAL A 261 13.51 0.56 -4.25
C VAL A 261 13.23 -0.72 -5.05
N SER A 262 13.98 -1.78 -4.80
CA SER A 262 13.77 -3.10 -5.41
C SER A 262 12.82 -3.93 -4.54
N PHE A 263 11.92 -4.72 -5.13
CA PHE A 263 11.09 -5.71 -4.43
C PHE A 263 11.87 -7.00 -4.09
N ASP A 264 13.09 -7.16 -4.58
CA ASP A 264 13.96 -8.31 -4.32
C ASP A 264 14.72 -8.13 -2.98
N ARG A 265 13.99 -7.81 -1.90
CA ARG A 265 14.53 -7.69 -0.53
C ARG A 265 13.43 -7.91 0.52
N PRO A 266 13.77 -8.34 1.75
CA PRO A 266 12.82 -8.42 2.86
C PRO A 266 12.14 -7.08 3.18
N TYR A 267 11.00 -7.15 3.87
CA TYR A 267 10.50 -6.02 4.64
C TYR A 267 11.29 -5.88 5.94
N MET A 268 11.50 -4.62 6.36
CA MET A 268 12.17 -4.27 7.62
C MET A 268 11.47 -4.85 8.87
N GLY A 269 12.22 -4.93 9.97
CA GLY A 269 11.69 -5.31 11.28
C GLY A 269 11.27 -6.77 11.33
N ASP A 270 9.99 -7.06 11.60
CA ASP A 270 9.51 -8.45 11.62
C ASP A 270 9.23 -9.02 10.22
N GLY A 271 9.26 -8.20 9.16
CA GLY A 271 8.92 -8.61 7.80
C GLY A 271 7.46 -8.34 7.42
N MET A 272 6.66 -7.76 8.32
CA MET A 272 5.33 -7.24 7.98
C MET A 272 5.43 -5.84 7.37
N PRO A 273 4.61 -5.52 6.35
CA PRO A 273 4.53 -4.16 5.83
C PRO A 273 4.09 -3.14 6.88
N THR A 274 4.67 -1.95 6.80
CA THR A 274 4.22 -0.76 7.55
C THR A 274 2.74 -0.49 7.23
N ARG A 275 1.91 -0.32 8.28
CA ARG A 275 0.44 -0.12 8.19
C ARG A 275 -0.42 -1.31 7.73
N PHE A 276 0.12 -2.53 7.73
CA PHE A 276 -0.66 -3.74 7.37
C PHE A 276 -1.86 -4.02 8.29
N ASP A 277 -1.94 -3.36 9.46
CA ASP A 277 -3.11 -3.38 10.35
C ASP A 277 -4.37 -2.75 9.75
N LEU A 278 -4.21 -1.83 8.79
CA LEU A 278 -5.31 -1.25 8.01
C LEU A 278 -5.96 -2.32 7.13
N ASP A 279 -5.16 -2.96 6.26
CA ASP A 279 -5.60 -4.01 5.35
C ASP A 279 -6.17 -5.21 6.09
N GLN A 280 -5.49 -5.68 7.14
CA GLN A 280 -5.99 -6.79 7.96
C GLN A 280 -7.36 -6.48 8.58
N SER A 281 -7.62 -5.23 8.96
CA SER A 281 -8.91 -4.83 9.52
C SER A 281 -10.03 -4.83 8.47
N ALA A 282 -9.74 -4.33 7.27
CA ALA A 282 -10.68 -4.39 6.14
C ALA A 282 -10.95 -5.84 5.69
N ILE A 283 -9.91 -6.66 5.50
CA ILE A 283 -10.00 -8.09 5.15
C ILE A 283 -10.92 -8.82 6.13
N ALA A 284 -10.62 -8.73 7.44
CA ALA A 284 -11.36 -9.47 8.45
C ALA A 284 -12.81 -8.98 8.58
N TRP A 285 -13.12 -7.72 8.32
CA TRP A 285 -14.50 -7.24 8.25
C TRP A 285 -15.24 -7.69 6.99
N MET A 286 -14.61 -7.62 5.82
CA MET A 286 -15.22 -7.98 4.54
C MET A 286 -15.57 -9.48 4.50
N GLU A 287 -14.62 -10.34 4.89
CA GLU A 287 -14.84 -11.80 4.92
C GLU A 287 -15.86 -12.20 5.99
N LYS A 288 -15.79 -11.62 7.19
CA LYS A 288 -16.80 -11.83 8.25
C LYS A 288 -18.21 -11.41 7.84
N SER A 289 -18.31 -10.36 7.02
CA SER A 289 -19.59 -9.86 6.50
C SER A 289 -20.16 -10.73 5.36
N GLY A 290 -19.42 -11.76 4.92
CA GLY A 290 -19.87 -12.68 3.88
C GLY A 290 -19.91 -12.06 2.47
N TYR A 291 -19.08 -11.06 2.19
CA TYR A 291 -18.95 -10.53 0.84
C TYR A 291 -18.17 -11.49 -0.06
N ASP A 292 -18.54 -11.53 -1.34
CA ASP A 292 -17.73 -12.19 -2.35
C ASP A 292 -16.56 -11.28 -2.74
N VAL A 293 -15.35 -11.71 -2.41
CA VAL A 293 -14.12 -10.93 -2.55
C VAL A 293 -13.02 -11.74 -3.22
N THR A 294 -12.23 -11.10 -4.07
CA THR A 294 -10.91 -11.58 -4.52
C THR A 294 -9.85 -10.56 -4.16
N TYR A 295 -8.58 -10.93 -4.31
CA TYR A 295 -7.44 -10.15 -3.88
C TYR A 295 -6.37 -10.03 -4.97
N ALA A 296 -5.78 -8.84 -5.10
CA ALA A 296 -4.65 -8.55 -5.95
C ALA A 296 -3.63 -7.66 -5.24
N SER A 297 -2.42 -7.58 -5.78
CA SER A 297 -1.44 -6.54 -5.42
C SER A 297 -1.61 -5.32 -6.34
N SER A 298 -1.21 -4.14 -5.89
CA SER A 298 -1.24 -2.92 -6.72
C SER A 298 -0.39 -3.06 -8.00
N LEU A 299 0.63 -3.93 -8.01
CA LEU A 299 1.43 -4.27 -9.20
C LEU A 299 0.64 -5.07 -10.25
N ASP A 300 -0.46 -5.72 -9.90
CA ASP A 300 -1.32 -6.40 -10.89
C ASP A 300 -2.12 -5.40 -11.74
N LEU A 301 -2.30 -4.17 -11.26
CA LEU A 301 -2.83 -3.05 -12.05
C LEU A 301 -1.74 -2.48 -12.98
N GLU A 302 -0.50 -2.31 -12.48
CA GLU A 302 0.66 -1.89 -13.31
C GLU A 302 0.91 -2.88 -14.45
N GLU A 303 0.89 -4.17 -14.16
CA GLU A 303 1.21 -5.23 -15.12
C GLU A 303 -0.01 -5.70 -15.93
N GLY A 304 -1.16 -5.04 -15.79
CA GLY A 304 -2.37 -5.29 -16.60
C GLY A 304 -2.97 -6.69 -16.42
N ARG A 305 -2.77 -7.33 -15.27
CA ARG A 305 -3.28 -8.70 -15.00
C ARG A 305 -4.76 -8.73 -14.61
N ILE A 306 -5.28 -7.61 -14.11
CA ILE A 306 -6.67 -7.46 -13.68
C ILE A 306 -7.54 -6.96 -14.83
N ASP A 307 -8.69 -7.60 -15.04
CA ASP A 307 -9.81 -7.03 -15.80
C ASP A 307 -10.84 -6.48 -14.79
N PRO A 308 -10.96 -5.14 -14.62
CA PRO A 308 -11.88 -4.57 -13.64
C PRO A 308 -13.36 -4.89 -13.92
N SER A 309 -13.71 -5.23 -15.17
CA SER A 309 -15.11 -5.50 -15.56
C SER A 309 -15.68 -6.79 -14.97
N TRP A 310 -14.86 -7.58 -14.27
CA TRP A 310 -15.26 -8.77 -13.54
C TRP A 310 -15.79 -8.48 -12.12
N TYR A 311 -15.82 -7.20 -11.72
CA TYR A 311 -16.14 -6.77 -10.36
C TYR A 311 -17.21 -5.68 -10.34
N ARG A 312 -17.97 -5.58 -9.25
CA ARG A 312 -18.89 -4.46 -8.99
C ARG A 312 -18.16 -3.24 -8.46
N ALA A 313 -17.15 -3.45 -7.62
CA ALA A 313 -16.25 -2.40 -7.19
C ALA A 313 -14.82 -2.86 -6.90
N LEU A 314 -13.87 -1.94 -7.06
CA LEU A 314 -12.51 -2.06 -6.54
C LEU A 314 -12.46 -1.51 -5.11
N VAL A 315 -11.74 -2.17 -4.21
CA VAL A 315 -11.60 -1.77 -2.81
C VAL A 315 -10.13 -1.59 -2.47
N PHE A 316 -9.76 -0.38 -2.08
CA PHE A 316 -8.42 -0.03 -1.64
C PHE A 316 -8.43 0.02 -0.11
N SER A 317 -7.95 -1.06 0.50
CA SER A 317 -8.18 -1.40 1.91
C SER A 317 -7.25 -0.71 2.91
N GLY A 318 -6.06 -0.35 2.45
CA GLY A 318 -4.97 0.21 3.25
C GLY A 318 -4.41 1.47 2.60
N HIS A 319 -3.42 2.05 3.24
CA HIS A 319 -2.80 3.31 2.82
C HIS A 319 -2.13 3.16 1.45
N ASP A 320 -2.72 3.76 0.41
CA ASP A 320 -2.36 3.54 -0.98
C ASP A 320 -1.75 4.80 -1.65
N GLU A 321 -0.60 5.23 -1.13
CA GLU A 321 0.05 6.51 -1.45
C GLU A 321 0.78 6.53 -2.82
N TYR A 322 1.37 5.42 -3.26
CA TYR A 322 2.30 5.37 -4.41
C TYR A 322 1.71 4.68 -5.64
N TRP A 323 1.52 5.46 -6.72
CA TRP A 323 0.77 5.06 -7.91
C TRP A 323 1.49 5.39 -9.22
N SER A 324 1.50 4.48 -10.19
CA SER A 324 1.97 4.76 -11.56
C SER A 324 0.85 5.30 -12.45
N ASP A 325 1.22 5.90 -13.59
CA ASP A 325 0.27 6.25 -14.66
C ASP A 325 -0.64 5.07 -15.04
N ARG A 326 -0.08 3.86 -15.24
CA ARG A 326 -0.87 2.67 -15.61
C ARG A 326 -1.86 2.27 -14.52
N MET A 327 -1.43 2.23 -13.26
CA MET A 327 -2.32 1.93 -12.14
C MET A 327 -3.46 2.95 -12.08
N ARG A 328 -3.14 4.24 -12.14
CA ARG A 328 -4.14 5.32 -12.02
C ARG A 328 -5.11 5.30 -13.21
N THR A 329 -4.63 5.11 -14.43
CA THR A 329 -5.46 4.93 -15.62
C THR A 329 -6.35 3.69 -15.48
N ALA A 330 -5.85 2.55 -15.00
CA ALA A 330 -6.69 1.36 -14.79
C ALA A 330 -7.85 1.63 -13.81
N ALA A 331 -7.63 2.41 -12.75
CA ALA A 331 -8.69 2.85 -11.85
C ALA A 331 -9.65 3.87 -12.49
N GLU A 332 -9.15 4.89 -13.17
CA GLU A 332 -9.99 5.88 -13.87
C GLU A 332 -10.86 5.22 -14.96
N ASP A 333 -10.30 4.27 -15.71
CA ASP A 333 -10.98 3.50 -16.77
C ASP A 333 -12.03 2.55 -16.20
N ALA A 334 -11.74 1.87 -15.09
CA ALA A 334 -12.71 1.04 -14.37
C ALA A 334 -13.93 1.87 -13.94
N LEU A 335 -13.71 3.05 -13.35
CA LEU A 335 -14.79 3.95 -12.95
C LEU A 335 -15.60 4.45 -14.15
N ARG A 336 -14.94 4.79 -15.27
CA ARG A 336 -15.60 5.16 -16.53
C ARG A 336 -16.38 4.01 -17.16
N ALA A 337 -16.03 2.77 -16.87
CA ALA A 337 -16.68 1.55 -17.36
C ALA A 337 -17.82 1.03 -16.46
N GLY A 338 -18.15 1.72 -15.36
CA GLY A 338 -19.24 1.36 -14.45
C GLY A 338 -18.82 0.59 -13.19
N VAL A 339 -17.52 0.44 -12.93
CA VAL A 339 -17.00 -0.28 -11.76
C VAL A 339 -16.80 0.71 -10.61
N GLY A 340 -17.53 0.51 -9.51
CA GLY A 340 -17.45 1.38 -8.32
C GLY A 340 -16.09 1.31 -7.61
N GLN A 341 -15.82 2.24 -6.71
CA GLN A 341 -14.57 2.28 -5.94
C GLN A 341 -14.76 2.70 -4.49
N ALA A 342 -14.14 1.96 -3.57
CA ALA A 342 -14.11 2.29 -2.14
C ALA A 342 -12.66 2.40 -1.62
N TRP A 343 -12.24 3.61 -1.34
CA TRP A 343 -10.96 3.95 -0.72
C TRP A 343 -11.15 4.06 0.79
N LEU A 344 -10.64 3.10 1.56
CA LEU A 344 -10.94 2.96 2.99
C LEU A 344 -9.96 3.73 3.92
N THR A 345 -9.07 4.54 3.33
CA THR A 345 -8.00 5.29 4.01
C THR A 345 -7.88 6.74 3.50
N ALA A 346 -6.79 7.42 3.87
CA ALA A 346 -6.38 8.74 3.41
C ALA A 346 -5.04 8.67 2.67
N ASN A 347 -4.62 9.82 2.12
CA ASN A 347 -3.35 10.01 1.41
C ASN A 347 -3.18 8.96 0.31
N ASN A 348 -4.26 8.76 -0.44
CA ASN A 348 -4.33 7.83 -1.55
C ASN A 348 -3.94 8.55 -2.85
N MET A 349 -3.24 7.87 -3.77
CA MET A 349 -2.75 8.44 -5.04
C MET A 349 -1.92 9.75 -4.89
N TYR A 350 -1.07 9.88 -3.87
CA TYR A 350 -0.33 11.12 -3.60
C TYR A 350 0.97 11.23 -4.41
N TRP A 351 1.79 10.16 -4.45
CA TRP A 351 3.05 10.12 -5.23
C TRP A 351 2.87 9.41 -6.58
N HIS A 352 3.35 10.05 -7.64
CA HIS A 352 3.58 9.39 -8.92
C HIS A 352 4.87 8.56 -8.86
N VAL A 353 4.81 7.30 -9.30
CA VAL A 353 5.97 6.40 -9.40
C VAL A 353 6.08 5.76 -10.77
N ARG A 354 7.26 5.23 -11.08
CA ARG A 354 7.45 4.35 -12.25
C ARG A 354 8.01 3.00 -11.83
N PHE A 355 7.65 1.98 -12.60
CA PHE A 355 8.11 0.63 -12.43
C PHE A 355 9.09 0.25 -13.52
N GLU A 356 10.13 -0.46 -13.13
CA GLU A 356 11.24 -0.90 -13.97
C GLU A 356 11.49 -2.39 -13.70
N ALA A 357 12.19 -3.06 -14.62
CA ALA A 357 12.66 -4.43 -14.36
C ALA A 357 13.76 -4.44 -13.28
N ASN A 358 13.99 -5.61 -12.66
CA ASN A 358 15.23 -5.83 -11.90
C ASN A 358 16.40 -6.19 -12.84
N ALA A 359 17.60 -6.34 -12.27
CA ALA A 359 18.80 -6.75 -13.00
C ALA A 359 18.69 -8.13 -13.70
N ARG A 360 17.71 -8.96 -13.33
CA ARG A 360 17.41 -10.25 -13.95
C ARG A 360 16.35 -10.16 -15.07
N GLY A 361 15.85 -8.96 -15.38
CA GLY A 361 14.85 -8.72 -16.42
C GLY A 361 13.38 -8.96 -16.01
N ALA A 362 13.10 -9.31 -14.75
CA ALA A 362 11.73 -9.48 -14.28
C ALA A 362 11.03 -8.12 -14.11
N ALA A 363 9.87 -7.96 -14.74
CA ALA A 363 9.12 -6.70 -14.79
C ALA A 363 8.60 -6.25 -13.40
N ALA A 364 8.43 -4.93 -13.24
CA ALA A 364 7.90 -4.29 -12.03
C ALA A 364 8.61 -4.64 -10.70
N ARG A 365 9.84 -5.17 -10.75
CA ARG A 365 10.65 -5.51 -9.56
C ARG A 365 11.48 -4.35 -9.02
N THR A 366 11.49 -3.21 -9.69
CA THR A 366 12.09 -1.95 -9.22
C THR A 366 11.05 -0.83 -9.32
N MET A 367 10.95 0.03 -8.31
CA MET A 367 10.08 1.20 -8.29
C MET A 367 10.88 2.47 -8.03
N SER A 368 10.67 3.51 -8.84
CA SER A 368 11.37 4.80 -8.75
C SER A 368 10.44 5.95 -8.33
N CYS A 369 10.94 6.82 -7.45
CA CYS A 369 10.28 8.05 -7.00
C CYS A 369 11.32 9.12 -6.61
N TRP A 370 11.43 10.13 -7.47
CA TRP A 370 12.37 11.24 -7.26
C TRP A 370 11.77 12.32 -6.35
N LYS A 371 10.46 12.31 -6.07
CA LYS A 371 9.75 13.30 -5.24
C LYS A 371 10.05 14.72 -5.72
N GLU A 372 10.68 15.55 -4.89
CA GLU A 372 11.06 16.93 -5.20
C GLU A 372 12.49 17.05 -5.77
N ASP A 373 13.24 15.95 -5.87
CA ASP A 373 14.54 15.91 -6.56
C ASP A 373 14.31 15.94 -8.09
N ALA A 374 15.28 16.41 -8.87
CA ALA A 374 15.22 16.34 -10.33
C ALA A 374 15.16 14.88 -10.81
N ASP A 375 14.13 14.51 -11.55
CA ASP A 375 13.94 13.16 -12.10
C ASP A 375 14.71 13.00 -13.43
N PRO A 376 15.81 12.21 -13.48
CA PRO A 376 16.62 12.03 -14.68
C PRO A 376 15.93 11.19 -15.77
N GLY A 377 14.81 10.54 -15.45
CA GLY A 377 13.99 9.80 -16.41
C GLY A 377 12.75 10.57 -16.89
N ALA A 378 12.53 11.80 -16.44
CA ALA A 378 11.41 12.62 -16.91
C ALA A 378 11.62 13.08 -18.35
N SER A 379 10.56 13.09 -19.16
CA SER A 379 10.57 13.52 -20.56
C SER A 379 9.18 13.95 -21.00
N ALA A 380 9.04 14.38 -22.26
CA ALA A 380 7.71 14.68 -22.83
C ALA A 380 6.79 13.44 -22.94
N GLN A 381 7.34 12.22 -22.80
CA GLN A 381 6.62 10.94 -22.87
C GLN A 381 6.56 10.20 -21.52
N SER A 382 7.20 10.72 -20.47
CA SER A 382 7.22 10.15 -19.12
C SER A 382 7.19 11.28 -18.10
N ALA A 383 6.06 11.46 -17.43
CA ALA A 383 5.93 12.45 -16.36
C ALA A 383 6.97 12.23 -15.25
N PRO A 384 7.46 13.29 -14.57
CA PRO A 384 8.35 13.13 -13.42
C PRO A 384 7.62 12.45 -12.26
N THR A 385 8.37 11.73 -11.44
CA THR A 385 7.85 11.01 -10.27
C THR A 385 7.80 11.89 -9.01
N ASP A 386 6.95 12.92 -9.08
CA ASP A 386 6.63 13.89 -8.02
C ASP A 386 5.19 13.65 -7.50
N MET A 387 4.62 14.56 -6.69
CA MET A 387 3.22 14.53 -6.30
C MET A 387 2.31 14.66 -7.53
N TRP A 388 1.22 13.88 -7.57
CA TRP A 388 0.24 13.90 -8.65
C TRP A 388 -0.34 15.30 -8.93
N ARG A 389 -0.64 16.08 -7.88
CA ARG A 389 -1.05 17.50 -7.99
C ARG A 389 0.00 18.42 -8.65
N ARG A 390 1.30 18.15 -8.49
CA ARG A 390 2.37 18.96 -9.11
C ARG A 390 2.52 18.68 -10.60
N ILE A 391 2.25 17.44 -11.03
CA ILE A 391 2.15 17.06 -12.45
C ILE A 391 0.75 17.26 -13.04
N ARG A 392 -0.02 18.22 -12.50
CA ARG A 392 -1.33 18.69 -13.01
C ARG A 392 -2.45 17.63 -13.06
N ARG A 393 -2.38 16.60 -12.20
CA ARG A 393 -3.46 15.62 -12.00
C ARG A 393 -3.77 15.48 -10.50
N PRO A 394 -4.31 16.51 -9.83
CA PRO A 394 -4.59 16.45 -8.41
C PRO A 394 -5.49 15.27 -8.04
N GLU A 395 -5.36 14.82 -6.81
CA GLU A 395 -6.05 13.65 -6.26
C GLU A 395 -7.54 13.94 -6.09
N GLN A 396 -7.88 15.18 -5.70
CA GLN A 396 -9.25 15.65 -5.53
C GLN A 396 -10.10 15.59 -6.80
N GLU A 397 -9.49 15.76 -7.98
CA GLU A 397 -10.18 15.68 -9.27
C GLU A 397 -10.75 14.28 -9.54
N PHE A 398 -10.16 13.24 -8.92
CA PHE A 398 -10.60 11.85 -9.04
C PHE A 398 -11.27 11.32 -7.77
N LEU A 399 -10.70 11.57 -6.59
CA LEU A 399 -11.17 11.04 -5.30
C LEU A 399 -12.22 11.93 -4.61
N GLY A 400 -12.47 13.13 -5.12
CA GLY A 400 -13.36 14.13 -4.51
C GLY A 400 -12.74 14.94 -3.37
N VAL A 401 -11.63 14.46 -2.81
CA VAL A 401 -10.83 15.07 -1.73
C VAL A 401 -9.36 14.71 -1.92
N GLN A 402 -8.45 15.42 -1.26
CA GLN A 402 -7.01 15.14 -1.33
C GLN A 402 -6.32 15.30 0.03
N TYR A 403 -5.15 14.68 0.17
CA TYR A 403 -4.33 14.77 1.37
C TYR A 403 -4.06 16.21 1.80
N ASN A 404 -4.43 16.51 3.05
CA ASN A 404 -4.20 17.81 3.70
C ASN A 404 -3.47 17.73 5.05
N GLY A 405 -3.11 16.53 5.54
CA GLY A 405 -2.00 16.37 6.47
C GLY A 405 -2.06 15.20 7.47
N ILE A 406 -0.98 15.08 8.26
CA ILE A 406 -0.85 14.08 9.33
C ILE A 406 -1.56 14.57 10.60
N VAL A 407 -2.50 13.77 11.09
CA VAL A 407 -3.30 14.04 12.30
C VAL A 407 -2.40 14.01 13.55
N ALA A 408 -2.46 15.03 14.39
CA ALA A 408 -1.67 15.11 15.63
C ALA A 408 -2.01 14.00 16.64
N ALA A 409 -3.31 13.79 16.87
CA ALA A 409 -3.85 12.73 17.73
C ALA A 409 -5.22 12.27 17.20
N PRO A 410 -5.58 10.97 17.32
CA PRO A 410 -6.86 10.47 16.86
C PRO A 410 -8.04 11.27 17.42
N THR A 411 -8.81 11.86 16.51
CA THR A 411 -9.91 12.80 16.75
C THR A 411 -11.24 12.14 16.38
N PRO A 412 -12.36 12.42 17.07
CA PRO A 412 -13.67 11.91 16.66
C PRO A 412 -14.07 12.47 15.29
N LEU A 413 -14.57 11.62 14.40
CA LEU A 413 -15.21 12.05 13.15
C LEU A 413 -16.52 12.76 13.49
N VAL A 414 -16.78 13.92 12.87
CA VAL A 414 -18.03 14.67 13.00
C VAL A 414 -18.93 14.34 11.82
N VAL A 415 -20.10 13.77 12.09
CA VAL A 415 -21.08 13.36 11.08
C VAL A 415 -21.71 14.57 10.40
N ALA A 416 -21.85 14.50 9.08
CA ALA A 416 -22.64 15.42 8.27
C ALA A 416 -23.53 14.62 7.30
N GLN A 417 -24.61 15.25 6.82
CA GLN A 417 -25.53 14.65 5.84
C GLN A 417 -26.16 13.34 6.35
N SER A 418 -26.49 13.26 7.63
CA SER A 418 -27.05 12.08 8.32
C SER A 418 -28.35 11.54 7.71
N GLY A 419 -29.09 12.36 6.94
CA GLY A 419 -30.23 11.93 6.12
C GLY A 419 -29.85 11.13 4.86
N HIS A 420 -28.57 11.12 4.47
CA HIS A 420 -28.06 10.38 3.32
C HIS A 420 -28.09 8.86 3.57
N TRP A 421 -28.40 8.07 2.53
CA TRP A 421 -28.58 6.61 2.64
C TRP A 421 -27.36 5.87 3.23
N MET A 422 -26.16 6.44 3.10
CA MET A 422 -24.94 5.91 3.71
C MET A 422 -25.05 5.77 5.23
N TRP A 423 -25.72 6.70 5.90
CA TRP A 423 -25.90 6.70 7.36
C TRP A 423 -27.14 5.91 7.82
N ALA A 424 -27.91 5.31 6.92
CA ALA A 424 -29.15 4.59 7.25
C ALA A 424 -28.92 3.48 8.29
N GLY A 425 -29.77 3.43 9.32
CA GLY A 425 -29.69 2.43 10.39
C GLY A 425 -28.49 2.56 11.34
N THR A 426 -27.71 3.64 11.28
CA THR A 426 -26.63 3.93 12.25
C THR A 426 -27.12 4.70 13.49
N GLY A 427 -28.26 5.39 13.38
CA GLY A 427 -28.85 6.22 14.44
C GLY A 427 -28.21 7.61 14.63
N VAL A 428 -27.21 7.96 13.83
CA VAL A 428 -26.51 9.26 13.94
C VAL A 428 -27.34 10.43 13.42
N ARG A 429 -26.97 11.63 13.87
CA ARG A 429 -27.47 12.95 13.42
C ARG A 429 -26.30 13.85 13.02
N ASP A 430 -26.60 14.94 12.32
CA ASP A 430 -25.58 15.95 11.99
C ASP A 430 -24.98 16.54 13.26
N GLY A 431 -23.64 16.59 13.33
CA GLY A 431 -22.89 17.01 14.50
C GLY A 431 -22.59 15.89 15.52
N ASP A 432 -23.19 14.69 15.39
CA ASP A 432 -22.79 13.54 16.21
C ASP A 432 -21.33 13.15 15.95
N THR A 433 -20.69 12.52 16.93
CA THR A 433 -19.28 12.12 16.82
C THR A 433 -19.05 10.61 16.92
N ILE A 434 -18.10 10.12 16.11
CA ILE A 434 -17.66 8.72 16.09
C ILE A 434 -16.20 8.67 16.53
N ARG A 435 -15.93 7.96 17.63
CA ARG A 435 -14.70 8.12 18.43
C ARG A 435 -13.44 7.67 17.67
N ALA A 436 -12.45 8.57 17.59
CA ALA A 436 -11.10 8.29 17.08
C ALA A 436 -11.02 7.77 15.63
N VAL A 437 -12.05 8.04 14.81
CA VAL A 437 -12.11 7.64 13.38
C VAL A 437 -11.24 8.54 12.51
N VAL A 438 -11.00 9.82 12.85
CA VAL A 438 -10.00 10.64 12.13
C VAL A 438 -8.64 10.47 12.79
N GLY A 439 -7.71 9.79 12.13
CA GLY A 439 -6.39 9.51 12.68
C GLY A 439 -5.42 8.90 11.67
N GLY A 440 -4.13 8.91 12.03
CA GLY A 440 -3.06 8.68 11.07
C GLY A 440 -2.91 9.92 10.19
N GLU A 441 -3.49 9.86 9.01
CA GLU A 441 -3.55 10.94 8.03
C GLU A 441 -5.01 11.23 7.65
N ALA A 442 -5.24 12.37 7.02
CA ALA A 442 -6.56 12.78 6.58
C ALA A 442 -6.54 13.55 5.25
N ASP A 443 -7.64 13.41 4.54
CA ASP A 443 -7.93 14.13 3.30
C ASP A 443 -9.12 15.08 3.51
N GLY A 444 -9.18 16.14 2.70
CA GLY A 444 -10.30 17.08 2.72
C GLY A 444 -10.43 17.80 1.38
N VAL A 445 -11.39 18.72 1.30
CA VAL A 445 -11.57 19.57 0.12
C VAL A 445 -10.59 20.74 0.18
N GLU A 446 -9.72 20.83 -0.82
CA GLU A 446 -8.82 21.96 -1.05
C GLU A 446 -9.48 23.01 -1.96
N SER A 447 -9.30 24.28 -1.62
CA SER A 447 -9.91 25.38 -2.36
C SER A 447 -9.17 25.66 -3.67
N GLY A 448 -9.92 25.91 -4.75
CA GLY A 448 -9.34 26.18 -6.08
C GLY A 448 -8.74 24.96 -6.79
N VAL A 449 -8.83 23.76 -6.21
CA VAL A 449 -8.49 22.50 -6.88
C VAL A 449 -9.74 21.89 -7.52
N PRO A 450 -9.70 21.42 -8.78
CA PRO A 450 -10.84 20.79 -9.43
C PRO A 450 -11.42 19.64 -8.61
N THR A 451 -12.75 19.64 -8.44
CA THR A 451 -13.52 18.48 -7.99
C THR A 451 -13.96 17.65 -9.20
N PRO A 452 -14.41 16.39 -9.00
CA PRO A 452 -14.86 15.54 -10.10
C PRO A 452 -16.07 16.18 -10.82
N GLN A 453 -16.01 16.23 -12.15
CA GLN A 453 -17.00 16.95 -12.96
C GLN A 453 -18.20 16.07 -13.33
N GLY A 454 -19.40 16.66 -13.36
CA GLY A 454 -20.61 15.98 -13.81
C GLY A 454 -21.13 14.86 -12.89
N VAL A 455 -20.73 14.87 -11.61
CA VAL A 455 -21.17 13.90 -10.59
C VAL A 455 -21.92 14.59 -9.44
N ASN A 456 -22.71 13.83 -8.69
CA ASN A 456 -23.32 14.32 -7.46
C ASN A 456 -22.41 13.99 -6.27
N GLN A 457 -21.67 14.98 -5.74
CA GLN A 457 -20.76 14.82 -4.60
C GLN A 457 -21.43 15.20 -3.27
N VAL A 458 -21.24 14.36 -2.26
CA VAL A 458 -21.70 14.54 -0.88
C VAL A 458 -20.51 14.39 0.07
N LEU A 459 -20.38 15.33 1.02
CA LEU A 459 -19.42 15.22 2.12
C LEU A 459 -20.15 14.70 3.37
N LEU A 460 -19.80 13.48 3.78
CA LEU A 460 -20.44 12.72 4.86
C LEU A 460 -19.83 13.02 6.24
N SER A 461 -18.70 13.71 6.28
CA SER A 461 -18.14 14.30 7.49
C SER A 461 -17.51 15.66 7.20
N SER A 462 -17.41 16.47 8.26
CA SER A 462 -16.63 17.71 8.28
C SER A 462 -15.98 17.83 9.64
N THR A 463 -14.79 17.24 9.78
CA THR A 463 -14.11 17.05 11.07
C THR A 463 -12.96 18.05 11.23
N PRO A 464 -13.06 19.09 12.07
CA PRO A 464 -11.96 20.01 12.34
C PRO A 464 -10.88 19.36 13.20
N TYR A 465 -9.67 19.21 12.68
CA TYR A 465 -8.55 18.56 13.37
C TYR A 465 -7.28 19.41 13.37
N THR A 466 -6.27 18.97 14.13
CA THR A 466 -4.97 19.64 14.23
C THR A 466 -3.90 18.76 13.59
N LEU A 467 -3.09 19.32 12.71
CA LEU A 467 -1.92 18.68 12.12
C LEU A 467 -0.82 18.48 13.16
N ARG A 468 0.08 17.51 12.92
CA ARG A 468 1.33 17.39 13.71
C ARG A 468 2.20 18.67 13.71
N SER A 469 2.04 19.54 12.72
CA SER A 469 2.67 20.86 12.64
C SER A 469 1.98 21.94 13.49
N GLY A 470 0.84 21.64 14.12
CA GLY A 470 0.04 22.59 14.91
C GLY A 470 -1.02 23.37 14.11
N ALA A 471 -0.94 23.38 12.77
CA ALA A 471 -1.96 24.03 11.93
C ALA A 471 -3.31 23.29 12.01
N ARG A 472 -4.41 24.02 11.76
CA ARG A 472 -5.78 23.47 11.75
C ARG A 472 -6.19 23.10 10.32
N GLN A 473 -6.86 21.97 10.18
CA GLN A 473 -7.39 21.46 8.91
C GLN A 473 -8.77 20.83 9.12
N VAL A 474 -9.46 20.51 8.03
CA VAL A 474 -10.75 19.79 8.04
C VAL A 474 -10.61 18.49 7.27
N GLN A 475 -11.03 17.38 7.87
CA GLN A 475 -11.19 16.09 7.20
C GLN A 475 -12.61 15.99 6.64
N SER A 476 -12.74 15.46 5.42
CA SER A 476 -14.04 15.28 4.77
C SER A 476 -14.15 13.91 4.11
N THR A 477 -15.00 13.05 4.68
CA THR A 477 -15.38 11.76 4.06
C THR A 477 -16.19 12.06 2.81
N SER A 478 -15.72 11.62 1.64
CA SER A 478 -16.34 11.96 0.36
C SER A 478 -17.04 10.77 -0.27
N LEU A 479 -18.22 11.01 -0.85
CA LEU A 479 -18.88 10.09 -1.75
C LEU A 479 -19.36 10.87 -2.96
N TYR A 480 -19.20 10.32 -4.16
CA TYR A 480 -19.93 10.82 -5.32
C TYR A 480 -20.56 9.70 -6.15
N GLU A 481 -21.70 10.02 -6.74
CA GLU A 481 -22.46 9.15 -7.64
C GLU A 481 -22.40 9.74 -9.05
N ARG A 482 -21.96 8.92 -10.01
CA ARG A 482 -21.92 9.26 -11.43
C ARG A 482 -23.34 9.18 -12.04
N PRO A 483 -23.61 9.81 -13.21
CA PRO A 483 -24.93 9.74 -13.86
C PRO A 483 -25.39 8.32 -14.22
N ASP A 484 -24.46 7.37 -14.33
CA ASP A 484 -24.68 5.95 -14.57
C ASP A 484 -24.97 5.14 -13.28
N GLY A 485 -24.98 5.79 -12.10
CA GLY A 485 -25.16 5.17 -10.79
C GLY A 485 -23.88 4.64 -10.13
N THR A 486 -22.73 4.73 -10.81
CA THR A 486 -21.44 4.24 -10.30
C THR A 486 -20.96 5.09 -9.12
N LEU A 487 -20.56 4.44 -8.04
CA LEU A 487 -20.16 5.07 -6.78
C LEU A 487 -18.64 5.16 -6.63
N MET A 488 -18.15 6.35 -6.28
CA MET A 488 -16.82 6.56 -5.70
C MET A 488 -16.98 6.93 -4.22
N PHE A 489 -16.23 6.30 -3.34
CA PHE A 489 -16.16 6.62 -1.92
C PHE A 489 -14.71 6.76 -1.46
N CYS A 490 -14.40 7.83 -0.74
CA CYS A 490 -13.14 8.02 -0.03
C CYS A 490 -13.40 8.29 1.46
N ALA A 491 -12.94 7.38 2.32
CA ALA A 491 -13.00 7.50 3.77
C ALA A 491 -12.22 8.71 4.30
N ALA A 492 -11.20 9.17 3.56
CA ALA A 492 -10.41 10.35 3.87
C ALA A 492 -9.73 10.31 5.25
N THR A 493 -9.49 9.10 5.81
CA THR A 493 -8.67 8.90 7.02
C THR A 493 -8.30 7.44 7.25
N PHE A 494 -7.09 7.16 7.80
CA PHE A 494 -6.62 5.77 8.00
C PHE A 494 -7.52 4.96 8.96
N ASN A 495 -7.98 5.58 10.05
CA ASN A 495 -8.67 4.84 11.10
C ASN A 495 -10.09 4.38 10.70
N TRP A 496 -10.61 4.73 9.51
CA TRP A 496 -11.85 4.14 9.00
C TRP A 496 -11.68 2.64 8.78
N ALA A 497 -10.62 2.21 8.08
CA ALA A 497 -10.28 0.79 7.92
C ALA A 497 -10.12 0.08 9.29
N LEU A 498 -9.46 0.71 10.26
CA LEU A 498 -9.34 0.17 11.62
C LEU A 498 -10.70 0.05 12.33
N ALA A 499 -11.61 1.00 12.14
CA ALA A 499 -12.94 0.98 12.73
C ALA A 499 -13.86 -0.13 12.16
N LEU A 500 -13.45 -0.82 11.10
CA LEU A 500 -14.14 -2.00 10.60
C LEU A 500 -13.89 -3.26 11.45
N HIS A 501 -12.73 -3.42 12.08
CA HIS A 501 -12.43 -4.66 12.84
C HIS A 501 -11.44 -4.50 14.01
N HIS A 502 -10.48 -3.58 13.95
CA HIS A 502 -9.40 -3.50 14.93
C HIS A 502 -9.94 -3.30 16.37
N PRO A 503 -9.59 -4.14 17.36
CA PRO A 503 -10.23 -4.13 18.69
C PRO A 503 -10.27 -2.78 19.41
N LYS A 504 -9.26 -1.92 19.19
CA LYS A 504 -9.16 -0.56 19.78
C LYS A 504 -10.04 0.51 19.10
N TYR A 505 -10.41 0.30 17.83
CA TYR A 505 -11.04 1.30 16.96
C TYR A 505 -12.42 0.91 16.45
N LYS A 506 -12.78 -0.39 16.48
CA LYS A 506 -14.04 -0.91 15.94
C LYS A 506 -15.26 -0.10 16.42
N ASP A 507 -16.12 0.30 15.48
CA ASP A 507 -17.34 1.04 15.77
C ASP A 507 -18.48 0.58 14.85
N GLU A 508 -19.59 0.16 15.44
CA GLU A 508 -20.73 -0.43 14.72
C GLU A 508 -21.38 0.55 13.73
N ARG A 509 -21.26 1.87 13.95
CA ARG A 509 -21.77 2.90 13.04
C ARG A 509 -20.95 2.96 11.75
N VAL A 510 -19.62 2.83 11.85
CA VAL A 510 -18.71 2.78 10.68
C VAL A 510 -18.91 1.47 9.92
N GLN A 511 -19.03 0.34 10.63
CA GLN A 511 -19.35 -0.95 10.05
C GLN A 511 -20.71 -0.93 9.31
N ARG A 512 -21.75 -0.35 9.92
CA ARG A 512 -23.08 -0.20 9.30
C ARG A 512 -23.03 0.70 8.07
N ALA A 513 -22.36 1.87 8.15
CA ALA A 513 -22.24 2.77 7.01
C ALA A 513 -21.49 2.12 5.85
N THR A 514 -20.37 1.45 6.12
CA THR A 514 -19.60 0.72 5.10
C THR A 514 -20.42 -0.46 4.55
N LYS A 515 -21.26 -1.11 5.36
CA LYS A 515 -22.22 -2.11 4.86
C LYS A 515 -23.23 -1.50 3.88
N ASN A 516 -23.77 -0.33 4.17
CA ASN A 516 -24.72 0.35 3.28
C ASN A 516 -24.07 0.70 1.92
N LEU A 517 -22.81 1.16 1.93
CA LEU A 517 -22.02 1.39 0.71
C LEU A 517 -21.88 0.12 -0.13
N PHE A 518 -21.39 -0.96 0.49
CA PHE A 518 -21.12 -2.22 -0.19
C PHE A 518 -22.42 -2.86 -0.69
N ASP A 519 -23.49 -2.85 0.11
CA ASP A 519 -24.82 -3.33 -0.30
C ASP A 519 -25.41 -2.55 -1.49
N ARG A 520 -25.02 -1.27 -1.69
CA ARG A 520 -25.43 -0.46 -2.84
C ARG A 520 -24.55 -0.69 -4.06
N MET A 521 -23.22 -0.76 -3.88
CA MET A 521 -22.26 -1.10 -4.95
C MET A 521 -22.57 -2.45 -5.61
N ARG A 522 -23.04 -3.45 -4.84
CA ARG A 522 -23.45 -4.77 -5.37
C ARG A 522 -24.72 -4.76 -6.23
N ARG A 523 -25.48 -3.65 -6.23
CA ARG A 523 -26.78 -3.54 -6.92
C ARG A 523 -26.72 -2.67 -8.18
N ALA A 524 -25.62 -1.91 -8.36
CA ALA A 524 -25.27 -1.27 -9.61
C ALA A 524 -24.64 -2.33 -10.56
#